data_AF-A0A956ML92-F1
#
_entry.id   AF-A0A956ML92-F1
#
_cell.length_a   1.000
_cell.length_b   1.000
_cell.length_c   1.000
_cell.angle_alpha   90.00
_cell.angle_beta   90.00
_cell.angle_gamma   90.00
#
_symmetry.space_group_name_H-M   'P 1'
#
loop_
_entity.id
_entity.type
_entity.pdbx_description
1 polymer ?
#
loop_
_entity_poly.entity_id
_entity_poly.type
_entity_poly.pdbx_seq_one_letter_code
_entity_poly.pdbx_strand_id
1 'polypeptide(L)'
;MSLMDNVKKGIAKAKEEAQELAQVTRLKADIARLNGQRRDLFREMGEEVFALYQRSEPIPGFETKCDAVAAISEEVARKEREVEELRAE
;
A
#
# COMPACT_ATOMS: atom_id res chain seq x y z
N MET A 1 -6.26 -38.94 -20.87
CA MET A 1 -5.28 -38.14 -20.11
C MET A 1 -4.64 -39.03 -19.07
N SER A 2 -3.32 -38.99 -18.92
CA SER A 2 -2.59 -39.83 -17.96
C SER A 2 -2.74 -39.29 -16.54
N LEU A 3 -2.76 -40.17 -15.53
CA LEU A 3 -2.73 -39.78 -14.11
C LEU A 3 -1.52 -38.87 -13.79
N MET A 4 -0.39 -39.07 -14.48
CA MET A 4 0.76 -38.17 -14.36
C MET A 4 0.49 -36.75 -14.88
N ASP A 5 -0.34 -36.60 -15.91
CA ASP A 5 -0.66 -35.28 -16.47
C ASP A 5 -1.52 -34.47 -15.49
N ASN A 6 -2.43 -35.15 -14.79
CA ASN A 6 -3.26 -34.53 -13.75
C ASN A 6 -2.44 -34.12 -12.52
N VAL A 7 -1.47 -34.95 -12.11
CA VAL A 7 -0.53 -34.61 -11.02
C VAL A 7 0.34 -33.42 -11.40
N LYS A 8 0.92 -33.40 -12.62
CA LYS A 8 1.73 -32.27 -13.11
C LYS A 8 0.92 -30.97 -13.18
N LYS A 9 -0.34 -31.03 -13.65
CA LYS A 9 -1.26 -29.87 -13.66
C LYS A 9 -1.57 -29.38 -12.25
N GLY A 10 -1.82 -30.28 -11.30
CA GLY A 10 -2.06 -29.92 -9.90
C GLY A 10 -0.87 -29.22 -9.24
N ILE A 11 0.35 -29.72 -9.50
CA ILE A 11 1.59 -29.10 -9.01
C ILE A 11 1.82 -27.72 -9.64
N ALA A 12 1.57 -27.59 -10.95
CA ALA A 12 1.71 -26.31 -11.64
C ALA A 12 0.74 -25.26 -11.09
N LYS A 13 -0.54 -25.64 -10.90
CA LYS A 13 -1.56 -24.76 -10.33
C LYS A 13 -1.25 -24.35 -8.89
N ALA A 14 -0.80 -25.29 -8.05
CA ALA A 14 -0.39 -24.97 -6.69
C ALA A 14 0.80 -24.01 -6.63
N LYS A 15 1.73 -24.10 -7.58
CA LYS A 15 2.87 -23.18 -7.68
C LYS A 15 2.42 -21.77 -8.09
N GLU A 16 1.49 -21.67 -9.03
CA GLU A 16 0.90 -20.41 -9.49
C GLU A 16 0.13 -19.71 -8.37
N GLU A 17 -0.77 -20.41 -7.68
CA GLU A 17 -1.51 -19.91 -6.52
C GLU A 17 -0.56 -19.46 -5.39
N ALA A 18 0.53 -20.21 -5.15
CA ALA A 18 1.53 -19.82 -4.15
C ALA A 18 2.30 -18.54 -4.53
N GLN A 19 2.60 -18.35 -5.81
CA GLN A 19 3.26 -17.14 -6.31
C GLN A 19 2.33 -15.92 -6.21
N GLU A 20 1.07 -16.07 -6.57
CA GLU A 20 0.05 -15.04 -6.45
C GLU A 20 -0.17 -14.64 -4.98
N LEU A 21 -0.32 -15.62 -4.09
CA LEU A 21 -0.47 -15.38 -2.65
C LEU A 21 0.74 -14.63 -2.06
N ALA A 22 1.96 -15.00 -2.48
CA ALA A 22 3.17 -14.31 -2.04
C ALA A 22 3.19 -12.84 -2.51
N GLN A 23 2.78 -12.58 -3.75
CA GLN A 23 2.69 -11.22 -4.29
C GLN A 23 1.63 -10.40 -3.56
N VAL A 24 0.42 -10.94 -3.38
CA VAL A 24 -0.66 -10.27 -2.64
C VAL A 24 -0.23 -9.97 -1.19
N THR A 25 0.45 -10.91 -0.53
CA THR A 25 0.94 -10.72 0.84
C THR A 25 1.98 -9.60 0.91
N ARG A 26 2.91 -9.55 -0.05
CA ARG A 26 3.90 -8.47 -0.14
C ARG A 26 3.24 -7.12 -0.37
N LEU A 27 2.31 -7.03 -1.32
CA LEU A 27 1.57 -5.79 -1.60
C LEU A 27 0.78 -5.31 -0.38
N LYS A 28 0.13 -6.22 0.35
CA LYS A 28 -0.57 -5.89 1.61
C LYS A 28 0.38 -5.36 2.68
N ALA A 29 1.56 -5.96 2.83
CA ALA A 29 2.56 -5.48 3.78
C ALA A 29 3.05 -4.07 3.41
N ASP A 30 3.28 -3.82 2.11
CA ASP A 30 3.65 -2.49 1.61
C ASP A 30 2.53 -1.46 1.86
N ILE A 31 1.27 -1.80 1.60
CA ILE A 31 0.11 -0.95 1.88
C ILE A 31 0.04 -0.62 3.39
N ALA A 32 0.21 -1.62 4.26
CA ALA A 32 0.19 -1.41 5.70
C ALA A 32 1.31 -0.46 6.16
N ARG A 33 2.53 -0.63 5.62
CA ARG A 33 3.66 0.25 5.88
C ARG A 33 3.39 1.68 5.41
N LEU A 34 2.92 1.87 4.17
CA LEU A 34 2.60 3.18 3.60
C LEU A 34 1.49 3.88 4.39
N ASN A 35 0.47 3.14 4.82
CA ASN A 35 -0.59 3.67 5.68
C ASN A 35 -0.06 4.10 7.05
N GLY A 36 0.87 3.34 7.63
CA GLY A 36 1.59 3.74 8.85
C GLY A 36 2.33 5.06 8.65
N GLN A 37 3.14 5.17 7.59
CA GLN A 37 3.87 6.40 7.25
C GLN A 37 2.94 7.59 7.03
N ARG A 38 1.83 7.40 6.29
CA ARG A 38 0.83 8.45 6.05
C ARG A 38 0.20 8.94 7.35
N ARG A 39 -0.15 8.02 8.26
CA ARG A 39 -0.70 8.38 9.57
C ARG A 39 0.30 9.16 10.40
N ASP A 40 1.55 8.74 10.41
CA ASP A 40 2.60 9.41 11.19
C ASP A 40 2.86 10.83 10.65
N LEU A 41 2.87 11.02 9.33
CA LEU A 41 2.94 12.34 8.69
C LEU A 41 1.74 13.23 9.06
N PHE A 42 0.51 12.72 9.05
CA PHE A 42 -0.66 13.50 9.46
C PHE A 42 -0.57 13.93 10.92
N ARG A 43 -0.07 13.06 11.80
CA ARG A 43 0.16 13.40 13.20
C ARG A 43 1.20 14.52 13.32
N GLU A 44 2.35 14.39 12.67
CA GLU A 44 3.42 15.41 12.69
C GLU A 44 2.92 16.75 12.14
N MET A 45 2.17 16.73 11.02
CA MET A 45 1.53 17.92 10.47
C MET A 45 0.57 18.56 11.48
N GLY A 46 -0.29 17.76 12.12
CA GLY A 46 -1.23 18.26 13.12
C GLY A 46 -0.54 18.88 14.33
N GLU A 47 0.52 18.23 14.84
CA GLU A 47 1.32 18.72 15.95
C GLU A 47 2.02 20.04 15.62
N GLU A 48 2.64 20.14 14.44
CA GLU A 48 3.29 21.37 13.99
C GLU A 48 2.30 22.52 13.78
N VAL A 49 1.18 22.25 13.08
CA VAL A 49 0.12 23.25 12.85
C VAL A 49 -0.45 23.75 14.17
N PHE A 50 -0.72 22.84 15.11
CA PHE A 50 -1.23 23.22 16.42
C PHE A 50 -0.22 24.04 17.23
N ALA A 51 1.05 23.66 17.18
CA ALA A 51 2.11 24.40 17.87
C ALA A 51 2.34 25.79 17.27
N LEU A 52 2.13 25.98 15.96
CA LEU A 52 2.19 27.28 15.29
C LEU A 52 0.94 28.11 15.57
N TYR A 53 -0.25 27.49 15.60
CA TYR A 53 -1.49 28.13 16.04
C TYR A 53 -1.35 28.70 17.46
N GLN A 54 -0.79 27.93 18.39
CA GLN A 54 -0.53 28.39 19.76
C GLN A 54 0.39 29.62 19.82
N ARG A 55 1.25 29.81 18.80
CA ARG A 55 2.18 30.93 18.66
C ARG A 55 1.68 32.06 17.75
N SER A 56 0.50 31.91 17.15
CA SER A 56 -0.02 32.82 16.10
C SER A 56 0.96 33.00 14.92
N GLU A 57 1.73 31.95 14.61
CA GLU A 57 2.70 31.95 13.53
C GLU A 57 2.12 31.32 12.24
N PRO A 58 2.52 31.78 11.04
CA PRO A 58 2.13 31.16 9.78
C PRO A 58 2.74 29.76 9.64
N ILE A 59 2.09 28.86 8.90
CA ILE A 59 2.47 27.45 8.75
C ILE A 59 3.36 27.25 7.51
N PRO A 60 4.69 27.18 7.65
CA PRO A 60 5.58 27.08 6.49
C PRO A 60 5.59 25.64 5.96
N GLY A 61 5.55 25.46 4.64
CA GLY A 61 5.72 24.14 4.02
C GLY A 61 4.54 23.17 4.18
N PHE A 62 3.37 23.66 4.66
CA PHE A 62 2.16 22.84 4.77
C PHE A 62 1.74 22.24 3.41
N GLU A 63 1.82 23.03 2.35
CA GLU A 63 1.53 22.62 0.97
C GLU A 63 2.43 21.46 0.52
N THR A 64 3.74 21.54 0.77
CA THR A 64 4.68 20.45 0.45
C THR A 64 4.35 19.15 1.18
N LYS A 65 3.89 19.22 2.44
CA LYS A 65 3.46 18.04 3.18
C LYS A 65 2.14 17.48 2.65
N CYS A 66 1.21 18.34 2.22
CA CYS A 66 -0.01 17.91 1.51
C CYS A 66 0.32 17.18 0.20
N ASP A 67 1.28 17.68 -0.58
CA ASP A 67 1.72 17.04 -1.83
C ASP A 67 2.32 15.65 -1.57
N ALA A 68 3.12 15.51 -0.52
CA ALA A 68 3.68 14.21 -0.13
C ALA A 68 2.57 13.21 0.27
N VAL A 69 1.54 13.66 0.99
CA VAL A 69 0.37 12.83 1.34
C VAL A 69 -0.43 12.43 0.11
N ALA A 70 -0.60 13.34 -0.86
CA ALA A 70 -1.29 13.05 -2.12
C ALA A 70 -0.55 11.95 -2.91
N ALA A 71 0.77 12.08 -3.07
CA ALA A 71 1.60 11.08 -3.75
C ALA A 71 1.53 9.70 -3.07
N ILE A 72 1.58 9.64 -1.73
CA ILE A 72 1.42 8.38 -0.98
C ILE A 72 0.02 7.78 -1.21
N SER A 73 -1.02 8.62 -1.29
CA SER A 73 -2.39 8.15 -1.49
C SER A 73 -2.61 7.60 -2.91
N GLU A 74 -2.00 8.19 -3.92
CA GLU A 74 -1.99 7.66 -5.28
C GLU A 74 -1.26 6.30 -5.37
N GLU A 75 -0.11 6.18 -4.70
CA GLU A 75 0.67 4.94 -4.62
C GLU A 75 -0.12 3.81 -3.96
N VAL A 76 -0.85 4.10 -2.87
CA VAL A 76 -1.74 3.15 -2.19
C VAL A 76 -2.87 2.72 -3.12
N ALA A 77 -3.57 3.67 -3.75
CA ALA A 77 -4.67 3.35 -4.66
C ALA A 77 -4.22 2.50 -5.86
N ARG A 78 -3.01 2.74 -6.38
CA ARG A 78 -2.41 1.90 -7.42
C ARG A 78 -2.18 0.47 -6.92
N LYS A 79 -1.56 0.30 -5.75
CA LYS A 79 -1.28 -1.03 -5.18
C LYS A 79 -2.55 -1.79 -4.80
N GLU A 80 -3.61 -1.09 -4.40
CA GLU A 80 -4.92 -1.68 -4.14
C GLU A 80 -5.55 -2.23 -5.43
N ARG A 81 -5.48 -1.47 -6.54
CA ARG A 81 -5.91 -1.96 -7.87
C ARG A 81 -5.11 -3.17 -8.33
N GLU A 82 -3.79 -3.18 -8.16
CA GLU A 82 -2.95 -4.35 -8.48
C GLU A 82 -3.37 -5.59 -7.67
N VAL A 83 -3.76 -5.42 -6.40
CA VAL A 83 -4.28 -6.52 -5.57
C VAL A 83 -5.65 -7.00 -6.05
N GLU A 84 -6.51 -6.11 -6.54
CA GLU A 84 -7.82 -6.47 -7.09
C GLU A 84 -7.69 -7.23 -8.42
N GLU A 85 -6.80 -6.77 -9.30
CA GLU A 85 -6.50 -7.43 -10.58
C GLU A 85 -5.96 -8.85 -10.37
N LEU A 86 -4.98 -9.03 -9.46
CA LEU A 86 -4.42 -10.35 -9.15
C LEU A 86 -5.45 -11.33 -8.57
N ARG A 87 -6.49 -10.86 -7.88
CA ARG A 87 -7.56 -11.72 -7.32
C ARG A 87 -8.69 -12.04 -8.30
N ALA A 88 -8.76 -11.31 -9.42
CA ALA A 88 -9.80 -11.46 -10.43
C ALA A 88 -9.40 -12.42 -11.56
N GLU A 89 -8.11 -12.75 -11.67
CA GLU A 89 -7.56 -13.82 -12.51
C GLU A 89 -7.76 -15.22 -11.89
#